data_AF-A0A2N2I430-F1
#
_entry.id   AF-A0A2N2I430-F1
#
_cell.length_a   1.000
_cell.length_b   1.000
_cell.length_c   1.000
_cell.angle_alpha   90.00
_cell.angle_beta   90.00
_cell.angle_gamma   90.00
#
_symmetry.space_group_name_H-M   'P 1'
#
loop_
_entity.id
_entity.type
_entity.pdbx_description
1 polymer ?
#
loop_
_entity_poly.entity_id
_entity_poly.type
_entity_poly.pdbx_seq_one_letter_code
_entity_poly.pdbx_strand_id
1 'polypeptide(L)'
;DIDEARSILQRSRKVMDFREELLRDAIDVGLSLAGAGALEPLGETVEGLDAFRLPPLPASWDRTLDSLRRPRRRDEPEWQWRKEPAQPVVFKPLDRMGESRVHLHLEHPFVQRILSRFVAQGFGAQDLSRVTIVPDDRAGEPRAIAFGRLSLFGPGAARLHDELVAIAAPWRESGEGDHLVPAGTAEDRQALANLEDLLTRAQSLATPPPGLGARLAKSAAKDFATLWRYVRDEADGAAHAATQLLTARGQKEANDLREILKRQRADIHREMTRQLDLFPLLQDDALKQQREQLESEREDMNKRLGRIEEEIQTEPEQLQSLYNVSLRRLVPVGLVYLWPTTSF
;
A
#
# COMPACT_ATOMS: atom_id res chain seq x y z
N ASP A 1 -10.67 23.74 -7.18
CA ASP A 1 -10.51 23.15 -5.83
C ASP A 1 -11.34 21.89 -5.62
N ILE A 2 -12.69 21.92 -5.63
CA ILE A 2 -13.51 20.69 -5.40
C ILE A 2 -13.37 19.65 -6.52
N ASP A 3 -13.38 20.06 -7.79
CA ASP A 3 -13.25 19.12 -8.92
C ASP A 3 -11.85 18.51 -9.02
N GLU A 4 -10.83 19.28 -8.64
CA GLU A 4 -9.45 18.79 -8.56
C GLU A 4 -9.30 17.78 -7.41
N ALA A 5 -9.84 18.09 -6.23
CA ALA A 5 -9.88 17.16 -5.11
C ALA A 5 -10.65 15.87 -5.46
N ARG A 6 -11.78 15.98 -6.17
CA ARG A 6 -12.54 14.82 -6.66
C ARG A 6 -11.73 14.01 -7.66
N SER A 7 -11.02 14.66 -8.59
CA SER A 7 -10.15 14.00 -9.57
C SER A 7 -8.98 13.28 -8.90
N ILE A 8 -8.37 13.89 -7.88
CA ILE A 8 -7.31 13.28 -7.08
C ILE A 8 -7.85 12.08 -6.30
N LEU A 9 -9.02 12.21 -5.67
CA LEU A 9 -9.67 11.13 -4.94
C LEU A 9 -10.02 9.95 -5.86
N GLN A 10 -10.57 10.21 -7.04
CA GLN A 10 -10.87 9.17 -8.02
C GLN A 10 -9.61 8.47 -8.54
N ARG A 11 -8.53 9.23 -8.80
CA ARG A 11 -7.22 8.66 -9.16
C ARG A 11 -6.63 7.82 -8.04
N SER A 12 -6.69 8.31 -6.81
CA SER A 12 -6.21 7.59 -5.63
C SER A 12 -6.99 6.30 -5.41
N ARG A 13 -8.33 6.32 -5.52
CA ARG A 13 -9.17 5.11 -5.43
C ARG A 13 -8.81 4.07 -6.49
N LYS A 14 -8.58 4.48 -7.74
CA LYS A 14 -8.17 3.57 -8.82
C LYS A 14 -6.81 2.89 -8.57
N VAL A 15 -5.94 3.51 -7.76
CA VAL A 15 -4.58 3.01 -7.51
C VAL A 15 -4.51 2.23 -6.19
N MET A 16 -5.20 2.69 -5.15
CA MET A 16 -5.09 2.13 -3.81
C MET A 16 -6.10 1.02 -3.50
N ASP A 17 -7.17 0.89 -4.29
CA ASP A 17 -8.28 -0.07 -4.14
C ASP A 17 -8.57 -0.48 -2.68
N PHE A 18 -8.62 0.52 -1.80
CA PHE A 18 -8.63 0.31 -0.36
C PHE A 18 -10.04 -0.04 0.09
N ARG A 19 -10.19 -1.24 0.67
CA ARG A 19 -11.43 -1.72 1.29
C ARG A 19 -11.22 -1.84 2.79
N GLU A 20 -12.08 -1.19 3.55
CA GLU A 20 -12.01 -1.13 5.01
C GLU A 20 -12.26 -2.51 5.64
N GLU A 21 -13.10 -3.32 4.99
CA GLU A 21 -13.41 -4.69 5.40
C GLU A 21 -12.16 -5.57 5.32
N LEU A 22 -11.38 -5.43 4.23
CA LEU A 22 -10.13 -6.18 4.06
C LEU A 22 -9.05 -5.75 5.06
N LEU A 23 -9.00 -4.46 5.42
CA LEU A 23 -8.11 -3.98 6.47
C LEU A 23 -8.49 -4.61 7.82
N ARG A 24 -9.78 -4.65 8.16
CA ARG A 24 -10.26 -5.27 9.39
C ARG A 24 -9.89 -6.76 9.43
N ASP A 25 -10.15 -7.49 8.36
CA ASP A 25 -9.83 -8.93 8.27
C ASP A 25 -8.32 -9.16 8.41
N ALA A 26 -7.48 -8.33 7.79
CA ALA A 26 -6.02 -8.39 7.96
C ALA A 26 -5.58 -8.11 9.40
N ILE A 27 -6.27 -7.19 10.11
CA ILE A 27 -6.02 -6.92 11.52
C ILE A 27 -6.40 -8.12 12.38
N ASP A 28 -7.56 -8.74 12.15
CA ASP A 28 -8.01 -9.92 12.90
C ASP A 28 -7.04 -11.10 12.74
N VAL A 29 -6.56 -11.34 11.52
CA VAL A 29 -5.52 -12.36 11.29
C VAL A 29 -4.22 -11.99 12.00
N GLY A 30 -3.79 -10.73 11.93
CA GLY A 30 -2.59 -10.27 12.61
C GLY A 30 -2.67 -10.31 14.14
N LEU A 31 -3.86 -10.08 14.71
CA LEU A 31 -4.15 -10.27 16.13
C LEU A 31 -4.08 -11.74 16.54
N SER A 32 -4.67 -12.63 15.75
CA SER A 32 -4.58 -14.08 15.95
C SER A 32 -3.12 -14.57 15.95
N LEU A 33 -2.30 -14.10 15.00
CA LEU A 33 -0.85 -14.34 14.95
C LEU A 33 -0.08 -13.69 16.12
N ALA A 34 -0.66 -12.69 16.78
CA ALA A 34 -0.15 -12.10 18.01
C ALA A 34 -0.60 -12.86 19.28
N GLY A 35 -1.41 -13.92 19.13
CA GLY A 35 -1.99 -14.68 20.24
C GLY A 35 -3.17 -13.98 20.91
N ALA A 36 -3.82 -13.03 20.23
CA ALA A 36 -4.99 -12.32 20.69
C ALA A 36 -6.25 -12.73 19.91
N GLY A 37 -7.43 -12.37 20.43
CA GLY A 37 -8.71 -12.59 19.75
C GLY A 37 -8.91 -11.66 18.55
N ALA A 38 -10.05 -11.81 17.86
CA ALA A 38 -10.47 -10.85 16.84
C ALA A 38 -10.98 -9.53 17.47
N LEU A 39 -11.16 -8.51 16.66
CA LEU A 39 -11.86 -7.29 17.03
C LEU A 39 -13.32 -7.59 17.42
N GLU A 40 -13.77 -7.05 18.54
CA GLU A 40 -15.13 -7.25 19.04
C GLU A 40 -16.05 -6.11 18.57
N PRO A 41 -17.13 -6.40 17.81
CA PRO A 41 -18.10 -5.36 17.47
C PRO A 41 -18.82 -4.88 18.73
N LEU A 42 -18.95 -3.56 18.90
CA LEU A 42 -19.64 -2.98 20.06
C LEU A 42 -21.17 -3.00 19.94
N GLY A 43 -21.72 -3.27 18.76
CA GLY A 43 -23.16 -3.18 18.49
C GLY A 43 -23.71 -1.76 18.54
N GLU A 44 -22.85 -0.77 18.77
CA GLU A 44 -23.15 0.65 18.74
C GLU A 44 -22.59 1.27 17.47
N THR A 45 -23.38 2.10 16.79
CA THR A 45 -22.91 2.94 15.69
C THR A 45 -22.65 4.37 16.21
N VAL A 46 -21.50 4.94 15.84
CA VAL A 46 -21.14 6.33 16.15
C VAL A 46 -21.03 7.09 14.84
N GLU A 47 -21.80 8.16 14.67
CA GLU A 47 -21.89 8.85 13.37
C GLU A 47 -22.29 7.90 12.22
N GLY A 48 -23.06 6.85 12.54
CA GLY A 48 -23.44 5.80 11.58
C GLY A 48 -22.34 4.78 11.25
N LEU A 49 -21.22 4.80 11.98
CA LEU A 49 -20.07 3.93 11.78
C LEU A 49 -20.01 2.81 12.80
N ASP A 50 -19.73 1.59 12.34
CA ASP A 50 -19.46 0.45 13.23
C ASP A 50 -18.18 0.67 14.02
N ALA A 51 -18.28 0.51 15.35
CA ALA A 51 -17.15 0.63 16.26
C ALA A 51 -16.75 -0.74 16.83
N PHE A 52 -15.44 -0.93 16.99
CA PHE A 52 -14.86 -2.19 17.44
C PHE A 52 -13.98 -1.99 18.68
N ARG A 53 -14.00 -2.96 19.59
CA ARG A 53 -13.10 -3.01 20.74
C ARG A 53 -11.90 -3.92 20.41
N LEU A 54 -10.72 -3.46 20.82
CA LEU A 54 -9.52 -4.27 20.75
C LEU A 54 -9.53 -5.37 21.82
N PRO A 55 -9.12 -6.60 21.48
CA PRO A 55 -8.90 -7.64 22.48
C PRO A 55 -7.75 -7.26 23.43
N PRO A 56 -7.67 -7.88 24.62
CA PRO A 56 -6.51 -7.72 25.48
C PRO A 56 -5.24 -8.19 24.76
N LEU A 57 -4.21 -7.34 24.76
CA LEU A 57 -2.91 -7.61 24.16
C LEU A 57 -1.82 -7.67 25.25
N PRO A 58 -0.73 -8.42 25.03
CA PRO A 58 0.35 -8.54 26.01
C PRO A 58 1.09 -7.22 26.20
N ALA A 59 1.75 -7.03 27.34
CA ALA A 59 2.45 -5.79 27.73
C ALA A 59 3.49 -5.28 26.70
N SER A 60 4.01 -6.18 25.85
CA SER A 60 4.89 -5.78 24.73
C SER A 60 4.21 -4.82 23.74
N TRP A 61 2.88 -4.71 23.75
CA TRP A 61 2.08 -3.80 22.94
C TRP A 61 1.79 -2.45 23.60
N ASP A 62 2.15 -2.24 24.87
CA ASP A 62 1.77 -1.04 25.63
C ASP A 62 2.10 0.26 24.91
N ARG A 63 3.34 0.40 24.42
CA ARG A 63 3.78 1.59 23.67
C ARG A 63 2.98 1.83 22.37
N THR A 64 2.46 0.78 21.75
CA THR A 64 1.61 0.90 20.56
C THR A 64 0.17 1.21 20.94
N LEU A 65 -0.33 0.60 22.02
CA LEU A 65 -1.66 0.89 22.56
C LEU A 65 -1.75 2.31 23.13
N ASP A 66 -0.64 2.91 23.52
CA ASP A 66 -0.57 4.31 23.95
C ASP A 66 -1.11 5.28 22.87
N SER A 67 -0.98 4.96 21.58
CA SER A 67 -1.57 5.76 20.50
C SER A 67 -3.09 5.59 20.35
N LEU A 68 -3.66 4.58 21.02
CA LEU A 68 -5.09 4.26 21.02
C LEU A 68 -5.78 4.71 22.31
N ARG A 69 -5.04 5.26 23.26
CA ARG A 69 -5.58 5.81 24.50
C ARG A 69 -5.82 7.30 24.34
N ARG A 70 -6.67 7.87 25.21
CA ARG A 70 -6.80 9.33 25.29
C ARG A 70 -5.45 9.97 25.58
N PRO A 71 -5.20 11.21 25.12
CA PRO A 71 -4.01 11.95 25.50
C PRO A 71 -3.80 11.95 27.02
N ARG A 72 -2.55 11.68 27.44
CA ARG A 72 -2.18 11.70 28.85
C ARG A 72 -2.21 13.13 29.37
N ARG A 73 -2.85 13.35 30.53
CA ARG A 73 -2.84 14.67 31.19
C ARG A 73 -1.47 14.94 31.82
N ARG A 74 -1.11 16.22 31.95
CA ARG A 74 0.22 16.64 32.45
C ARG A 74 0.55 16.05 33.82
N ASP A 75 -0.44 16.03 34.72
CA ASP A 75 -0.28 15.61 36.12
C ASP A 75 -0.65 14.13 36.37
N GLU A 76 -0.88 13.36 35.31
CA GLU A 76 -1.29 11.96 35.40
C GLU A 76 -0.09 11.01 35.30
N PRO A 77 0.18 10.17 36.32
CA PRO A 77 1.23 9.16 36.26
C PRO A 77 0.98 8.16 35.12
N GLU A 78 2.04 7.83 34.37
CA GLU A 78 1.97 6.95 33.19
C GLU A 78 1.38 5.57 33.49
N TRP A 79 1.73 4.97 34.63
CA TRP A 79 1.20 3.67 35.05
C TRP A 79 -0.30 3.70 35.33
N GLN A 80 -0.83 4.83 35.83
CA GLN A 80 -2.25 5.00 36.11
C GLN A 80 -3.01 5.21 34.80
N TRP A 81 -2.46 6.06 33.91
CA TRP A 81 -3.00 6.29 32.58
C TRP A 81 -3.08 5.01 31.74
N ARG A 82 -2.07 4.14 31.79
CA ARG A 82 -2.09 2.85 31.07
C ARG A 82 -3.12 1.83 31.57
N LYS A 83 -3.70 2.03 32.76
CA LYS A 83 -4.83 1.21 33.24
C LYS A 83 -6.13 1.52 32.48
N GLU A 84 -6.23 2.70 31.86
CA GLU A 84 -7.36 3.03 31.00
C GLU A 84 -7.34 2.14 29.75
N PRO A 85 -8.52 1.62 29.34
CA PRO A 85 -8.62 0.79 28.14
C PRO A 85 -8.31 1.62 26.88
N ALA A 86 -7.85 0.92 25.84
CA ALA A 86 -7.78 1.53 24.51
C ALA A 86 -9.19 1.99 24.08
N GLN A 87 -9.25 3.14 23.42
CA GLN A 87 -10.49 3.66 22.86
C GLN A 87 -10.99 2.72 21.76
N PRO A 88 -12.32 2.60 21.57
CA PRO A 88 -12.82 1.81 20.47
C PRO A 88 -12.42 2.41 19.13
N VAL A 89 -12.28 1.55 18.14
CA VAL A 89 -11.73 1.88 16.84
C VAL A 89 -12.80 1.87 15.76
N VAL A 90 -12.60 2.72 14.76
CA VAL A 90 -13.42 2.80 13.54
C VAL A 90 -12.50 2.76 12.32
N PHE A 91 -13.03 2.37 11.17
CA PHE A 91 -12.27 2.26 9.92
C PHE A 91 -12.57 3.38 8.91
N LYS A 92 -13.61 4.17 9.18
CA LYS A 92 -13.97 5.37 8.42
C LYS A 92 -13.57 6.63 9.18
N PRO A 93 -13.23 7.73 8.48
CA PRO A 93 -12.94 9.00 9.12
C PRO A 93 -14.16 9.49 9.90
N LEU A 94 -13.91 10.04 11.09
CA LEU A 94 -14.93 10.70 11.91
C LEU A 94 -15.16 12.13 11.39
N ASP A 95 -16.39 12.62 11.49
CA ASP A 95 -16.73 13.99 11.12
C ASP A 95 -16.18 14.98 12.15
N ARG A 96 -15.97 14.53 13.39
CA ARG A 96 -15.49 15.34 14.51
C ARG A 96 -14.22 14.75 15.11
N MET A 97 -13.24 15.62 15.32
CA MET A 97 -12.05 15.31 16.12
C MET A 97 -12.45 15.22 17.59
N GLY A 98 -12.47 14.01 18.14
CA GLY A 98 -12.84 13.74 19.53
C GLY A 98 -11.92 12.71 20.18
N GLU A 99 -12.02 12.58 21.50
CA GLU A 99 -11.25 11.63 22.31
C GLU A 99 -12.06 10.38 22.67
N SER A 100 -13.14 10.07 21.95
CA SER A 100 -13.98 8.90 22.26
C SER A 100 -13.62 7.66 21.47
N ARG A 101 -12.99 7.83 20.30
CA ARG A 101 -12.74 6.78 19.30
C ARG A 101 -11.48 7.10 18.50
N VAL A 102 -10.85 6.07 17.93
CA VAL A 102 -9.67 6.23 17.06
C VAL A 102 -9.95 5.68 15.67
N HIS A 103 -9.64 6.48 14.64
CA HIS A 103 -9.67 6.03 13.25
C HIS A 103 -8.41 5.23 12.93
N LEU A 104 -8.59 3.93 12.65
CA LEU A 104 -7.50 3.09 12.14
C LEU A 104 -7.39 3.25 10.63
N HIS A 105 -6.29 3.87 10.20
CA HIS A 105 -5.87 3.98 8.82
C HIS A 105 -4.54 3.23 8.61
N LEU A 106 -4.11 3.06 7.35
CA LEU A 106 -2.91 2.29 7.02
C LEU A 106 -1.65 2.77 7.76
N GLU A 107 -1.46 4.09 7.87
CA GLU A 107 -0.32 4.70 8.59
C GLU A 107 -0.46 4.75 10.12
N HIS A 108 -1.56 4.26 10.70
CA HIS A 108 -1.71 4.28 12.15
C HIS A 108 -0.68 3.32 12.79
N PRO A 109 0.07 3.72 13.86
CA PRO A 109 1.17 2.91 14.40
C PRO A 109 0.78 1.48 14.79
N PHE A 110 -0.43 1.30 15.31
CA PHE A 110 -1.00 -0.02 15.59
C PHE A 110 -1.18 -0.87 14.34
N VAL A 111 -1.73 -0.28 13.27
CA VAL A 111 -1.95 -0.96 11.98
C VAL A 111 -0.61 -1.34 11.37
N GLN A 112 0.35 -0.40 11.32
CA GLN A 112 1.70 -0.65 10.83
C GLN A 112 2.40 -1.81 11.57
N ARG A 113 2.29 -1.86 12.90
CA ARG A 113 2.88 -2.93 13.70
C ARG A 113 2.21 -4.29 13.45
N ILE A 114 0.88 -4.32 13.37
CA ILE A 114 0.13 -5.54 13.07
C ILE A 114 0.46 -6.05 11.66
N LEU A 115 0.40 -5.19 10.65
CA LEU A 115 0.71 -5.55 9.27
C LEU A 115 2.15 -6.00 9.13
N SER A 116 3.11 -5.34 9.80
CA SER A 116 4.51 -5.79 9.84
C SER A 116 4.65 -7.19 10.42
N ARG A 117 3.90 -7.52 11.48
CA ARG A 117 3.90 -8.86 12.07
C ARG A 117 3.26 -9.89 11.15
N PHE A 118 2.11 -9.56 10.56
CA PHE A 118 1.41 -10.39 9.57
C PHE A 118 2.32 -10.71 8.39
N VAL A 119 3.02 -9.70 7.83
CA VAL A 119 3.98 -9.87 6.73
C VAL A 119 5.16 -10.72 7.19
N ALA A 120 5.79 -10.42 8.33
CA ALA A 120 6.96 -11.15 8.79
C ALA A 120 6.68 -12.63 9.06
N GLN A 121 5.54 -12.96 9.67
CA GLN A 121 5.17 -14.33 10.00
C GLN A 121 4.51 -15.06 8.82
N GLY A 122 3.63 -14.39 8.07
CA GLY A 122 2.94 -14.95 6.91
C GLY A 122 3.86 -15.29 5.73
N PHE A 123 4.99 -14.58 5.57
CA PHE A 123 5.99 -14.93 4.55
C PHE A 123 7.13 -15.82 5.08
N GLY A 124 7.37 -15.82 6.40
CA GLY A 124 8.46 -16.55 7.03
C GLY A 124 8.16 -18.00 7.38
N ALA A 125 6.88 -18.37 7.52
CA ALA A 125 6.48 -19.70 7.96
C ALA A 125 5.65 -20.44 6.90
N GLN A 126 5.77 -21.77 6.87
CA GLN A 126 4.85 -22.65 6.14
C GLN A 126 3.44 -22.69 6.79
N ASP A 127 3.12 -21.70 7.64
CA ASP A 127 1.94 -21.65 8.51
C ASP A 127 0.67 -21.17 7.79
N LEU A 128 0.79 -20.65 6.56
CA LEU A 128 -0.36 -20.33 5.72
C LEU A 128 -0.65 -21.48 4.75
N SER A 129 -1.87 -22.02 4.80
CA SER A 129 -2.39 -22.90 3.76
C SER A 129 -2.45 -22.13 2.44
N ARG A 130 -1.56 -22.47 1.51
CA ARG A 130 -1.46 -21.83 0.19
C ARG A 130 -2.47 -22.40 -0.82
N VAL A 131 -3.36 -23.26 -0.37
CA VAL A 131 -4.39 -23.88 -1.20
C VAL A 131 -5.72 -23.74 -0.45
N THR A 132 -6.67 -23.02 -1.06
CA THR A 132 -7.97 -22.73 -0.44
C THR A 132 -9.09 -23.09 -1.38
N ILE A 133 -10.20 -23.57 -0.82
CA ILE A 133 -11.46 -23.75 -1.56
C ILE A 133 -12.38 -22.62 -1.12
N VAL A 134 -12.88 -21.88 -2.09
CA VAL A 134 -13.88 -20.84 -1.87
C VAL A 134 -15.15 -21.27 -2.60
N PRO A 135 -16.24 -21.54 -1.87
CA PRO A 135 -17.56 -21.72 -2.47
C PRO A 135 -17.93 -20.53 -3.34
N ASP A 136 -18.45 -20.77 -4.53
CA ASP A 136 -19.03 -19.73 -5.38
C ASP A 136 -20.55 -19.95 -5.40
N ASP A 137 -21.29 -18.99 -4.85
CA ASP A 137 -22.76 -19.04 -4.84
C ASP A 137 -23.38 -18.65 -6.20
N ARG A 138 -22.55 -18.30 -7.17
CA ARG A 138 -22.95 -18.03 -8.55
C ARG A 138 -22.90 -19.32 -9.38
N ALA A 139 -23.77 -19.40 -10.38
CA ALA A 139 -23.76 -20.52 -11.33
C ALA A 139 -22.52 -20.43 -12.23
N GLY A 140 -21.83 -21.56 -12.43
CA GLY A 140 -20.66 -21.63 -13.28
C GLY A 140 -19.99 -23.00 -13.28
N GLU A 141 -18.92 -23.15 -14.05
CA GLU A 141 -18.00 -24.28 -13.94
C GLU A 141 -16.96 -24.02 -12.83
N PRO A 142 -16.45 -25.06 -12.14
CA PRO A 142 -15.35 -24.92 -11.19
C PRO A 142 -14.12 -24.29 -11.83
N ARG A 143 -13.40 -23.45 -11.08
CA ARG A 143 -12.22 -22.73 -11.57
C ARG A 143 -11.07 -22.80 -10.57
N ALA A 144 -9.85 -22.85 -11.09
CA ALA A 144 -8.64 -22.72 -10.29
C ALA A 144 -7.96 -21.39 -10.59
N ILE A 145 -7.52 -20.68 -9.55
CA ILE A 145 -6.88 -19.37 -9.62
C ILE A 145 -5.51 -19.47 -8.95
N ALA A 146 -4.45 -19.28 -9.73
CA ALA A 146 -3.08 -19.24 -9.20
C ALA A 146 -2.62 -17.79 -9.02
N PHE A 147 -1.99 -17.51 -7.88
CA PHE A 147 -1.45 -16.20 -7.52
C PHE A 147 0.08 -16.21 -7.48
N GLY A 148 0.67 -15.22 -8.14
CA GLY A 148 2.09 -14.86 -8.02
C GLY A 148 2.23 -13.40 -7.59
N ARG A 149 3.23 -13.11 -6.76
CA ARG A 149 3.57 -11.73 -6.39
C ARG A 149 4.76 -11.27 -7.19
N LEU A 150 4.55 -10.25 -8.02
CA LEU A 150 5.59 -9.56 -8.77
C LEU A 150 6.05 -8.35 -7.96
N SER A 151 7.35 -8.27 -7.68
CA SER A 151 7.96 -7.09 -7.05
C SER A 151 9.14 -6.61 -7.88
N LEU A 152 9.18 -5.30 -8.17
CA LEU A 152 10.28 -4.63 -8.84
C LEU A 152 11.02 -3.76 -7.82
N PHE A 153 12.34 -3.89 -7.79
CA PHE A 153 13.21 -3.16 -6.87
C PHE A 153 14.15 -2.25 -7.65
N GLY A 154 14.33 -1.04 -7.14
CA GLY A 154 15.28 -0.04 -7.62
C GLY A 154 16.58 -0.02 -6.83
N PRO A 155 17.38 1.05 -7.02
CA PRO A 155 18.62 1.25 -6.26
C PRO A 155 18.38 1.23 -4.76
N GLY A 156 19.33 0.68 -4.00
CA GLY A 156 19.21 0.55 -2.54
C GLY A 156 18.11 -0.40 -2.07
N ALA A 157 17.66 -1.33 -2.93
CA ALA A 157 16.55 -2.24 -2.67
C ALA A 157 15.20 -1.55 -2.38
N ALA A 158 15.03 -0.31 -2.85
CA ALA A 158 13.75 0.38 -2.79
C ALA A 158 12.70 -0.39 -3.60
N ARG A 159 11.54 -0.69 -3.00
CA ARG A 159 10.45 -1.35 -3.73
C ARG A 159 9.74 -0.31 -4.60
N LEU A 160 9.87 -0.44 -5.92
CA LEU A 160 9.29 0.48 -6.89
C LEU A 160 7.89 0.08 -7.33
N HIS A 161 7.63 -1.23 -7.43
CA HIS A 161 6.34 -1.78 -7.84
C HIS A 161 6.09 -3.10 -7.10
N ASP A 162 4.83 -3.35 -6.77
CA ASP A 162 4.37 -4.58 -6.13
C ASP A 162 2.96 -4.89 -6.63
N GLU A 163 2.75 -6.10 -7.15
CA GLU A 163 1.50 -6.49 -7.79
C GLU A 163 1.24 -7.98 -7.58
N LEU A 164 -0.04 -8.32 -7.36
CA LEU A 164 -0.50 -9.70 -7.39
C LEU A 164 -0.99 -10.03 -8.80
N VAL A 165 -0.27 -10.94 -9.45
CA VAL A 165 -0.64 -11.52 -10.75
C VAL A 165 -1.49 -12.75 -10.49
N ALA A 166 -2.70 -12.75 -11.04
CA ALA A 166 -3.67 -13.82 -10.85
C ALA A 166 -4.08 -14.42 -12.20
N ILE A 167 -4.01 -15.74 -12.32
CA ILE A 167 -4.46 -16.47 -13.51
C ILE A 167 -5.57 -17.43 -13.12
N ALA A 168 -6.74 -17.24 -13.72
CA ALA A 168 -7.88 -18.14 -13.60
C ALA A 168 -7.94 -19.10 -14.79
N ALA A 169 -8.34 -20.34 -14.52
CA ALA A 169 -8.65 -21.33 -15.55
C ALA A 169 -9.84 -22.20 -15.12
N PRO A 170 -10.67 -22.66 -16.07
CA PRO A 170 -11.69 -23.67 -15.79
C PRO A 170 -11.03 -24.98 -15.34
N TRP A 171 -11.55 -25.57 -14.27
CA TRP A 171 -11.09 -26.84 -13.71
C TRP A 171 -11.98 -27.97 -14.24
N ARG A 172 -11.41 -28.86 -15.08
CA ARG A 172 -12.15 -29.94 -15.75
C ARG A 172 -11.63 -31.31 -15.36
N GLU A 173 -12.45 -32.13 -14.73
CA GLU A 173 -12.01 -33.44 -14.20
C GLU A 173 -11.66 -34.48 -15.28
N SER A 174 -12.26 -34.36 -16.48
CA SER A 174 -12.40 -35.47 -17.44
C SER A 174 -11.78 -35.22 -18.83
N GLY A 175 -10.84 -34.28 -18.98
CA GLY A 175 -10.21 -34.02 -20.28
C GLY A 175 -9.01 -34.92 -20.59
N GLU A 176 -8.99 -35.56 -21.76
CA GLU A 176 -7.74 -36.01 -22.41
C GLU A 176 -6.93 -34.75 -22.82
N GLY A 177 -6.13 -34.21 -21.90
CA GLY A 177 -5.34 -32.97 -22.09
C GLY A 177 -4.89 -32.33 -20.77
N ASP A 178 -4.25 -31.14 -20.85
CA ASP A 178 -4.02 -30.31 -19.66
C ASP A 178 -5.39 -29.83 -19.13
N HIS A 179 -5.76 -30.24 -17.91
CA HIS A 179 -7.08 -30.00 -17.33
C HIS A 179 -7.30 -28.56 -16.82
N LEU A 180 -6.30 -27.69 -17.03
CA LEU A 180 -6.21 -26.31 -16.56
C LEU A 180 -5.52 -25.43 -17.62
N VAL A 181 -6.30 -25.00 -18.60
CA VAL A 181 -5.85 -24.06 -19.64
C VAL A 181 -6.60 -22.75 -19.44
N PRO A 182 -5.92 -21.65 -19.06
CA PRO A 182 -6.51 -20.33 -19.03
C PRO A 182 -7.00 -19.95 -20.42
N ALA A 183 -8.22 -19.43 -20.51
CA ALA A 183 -8.82 -19.05 -21.79
C ALA A 183 -8.77 -17.53 -22.02
N GLY A 184 -8.41 -16.75 -21.00
CA GLY A 184 -8.42 -15.28 -21.02
C GLY A 184 -9.82 -14.71 -21.21
N THR A 185 -10.86 -15.46 -20.88
CA THR A 185 -12.24 -15.11 -21.26
C THR A 185 -12.84 -14.05 -20.35
N ALA A 186 -14.03 -13.55 -20.71
CA ALA A 186 -14.78 -12.66 -19.83
C ALA A 186 -15.09 -13.35 -18.49
N GLU A 187 -15.31 -14.66 -18.50
CA GLU A 187 -15.57 -15.48 -17.31
C GLU A 187 -14.32 -15.61 -16.42
N ASP A 188 -13.11 -15.70 -16.98
CA ASP A 188 -11.86 -15.69 -16.18
C ASP A 188 -11.71 -14.37 -15.40
N ARG A 189 -11.96 -13.24 -16.08
CA ARG A 189 -11.92 -11.91 -15.45
C ARG A 189 -13.03 -11.73 -14.42
N GLN A 190 -14.22 -12.23 -14.72
CA GLN A 190 -15.34 -12.17 -13.79
C GLN A 190 -15.07 -13.03 -12.55
N ALA A 191 -14.46 -14.21 -12.70
CA ALA A 191 -14.09 -15.07 -11.59
C ALA A 191 -13.08 -14.40 -10.64
N LEU A 192 -12.08 -13.71 -11.19
CA LEU A 192 -11.14 -12.91 -10.40
C LEU A 192 -11.84 -11.78 -9.64
N ALA A 193 -12.69 -11.00 -10.33
CA ALA A 193 -13.44 -9.92 -9.69
C ALA A 193 -14.39 -10.43 -8.60
N ASN A 194 -15.01 -11.60 -8.80
CA ASN A 194 -15.92 -12.20 -7.82
C ASN A 194 -15.21 -12.75 -6.60
N LEU A 195 -13.97 -13.23 -6.76
CA LEU A 195 -13.23 -13.84 -5.67
C LEU A 195 -13.08 -12.89 -4.48
N GLU A 196 -12.77 -11.62 -4.73
CA GLU A 196 -12.63 -10.62 -3.65
C GLU A 196 -13.93 -10.45 -2.87
N ASP A 197 -15.06 -10.34 -3.57
CA ASP A 197 -16.38 -10.25 -2.96
C ASP A 197 -16.75 -11.54 -2.20
N LEU A 198 -16.37 -12.71 -2.70
CA LEU A 198 -16.57 -13.98 -2.00
C LEU A 198 -15.72 -14.06 -0.72
N LEU A 199 -14.46 -13.62 -0.78
CA LEU A 199 -13.55 -13.62 0.37
C LEU A 199 -14.06 -12.72 1.51
N THR A 200 -14.59 -11.53 1.20
CA THR A 200 -15.13 -10.61 2.23
C THR A 200 -16.33 -11.18 2.99
N ARG A 201 -17.02 -12.18 2.45
CA ARG A 201 -18.17 -12.84 3.07
C ARG A 201 -17.98 -14.34 3.24
N ALA A 202 -16.72 -14.82 3.26
CA ALA A 202 -16.39 -16.24 3.24
C ALA A 202 -17.06 -17.02 4.39
N GLN A 203 -17.24 -16.40 5.56
CA GLN A 203 -17.90 -17.01 6.72
C GLN A 203 -19.40 -17.29 6.51
N SER A 204 -20.04 -16.58 5.59
CA SER A 204 -21.47 -16.76 5.24
C SER A 204 -21.70 -17.77 4.11
N LEU A 205 -20.63 -18.24 3.48
CA LEU A 205 -20.71 -19.16 2.35
C LEU A 205 -20.97 -20.59 2.83
N ALA A 206 -21.63 -21.38 1.98
CA ALA A 206 -21.91 -22.77 2.27
C ALA A 206 -20.62 -23.59 2.45
N THR A 207 -20.61 -24.51 3.41
CA THR A 207 -19.43 -25.34 3.66
C THR A 207 -19.15 -26.28 2.47
N PRO A 208 -17.90 -26.39 1.98
CA PRO A 208 -17.55 -27.33 0.92
C PRO A 208 -17.89 -28.78 1.29
N PRO A 209 -18.28 -29.63 0.32
CA PRO A 209 -18.60 -31.03 0.57
C PRO A 209 -17.48 -31.81 1.25
N PRO A 210 -17.81 -32.78 2.15
CA PRO A 210 -16.81 -33.65 2.76
C PRO A 210 -15.98 -34.37 1.71
N GLY A 211 -14.66 -34.35 1.85
CA GLY A 211 -13.72 -35.05 0.94
C GLY A 211 -13.30 -34.25 -0.30
N LEU A 212 -13.98 -33.15 -0.66
CA LEU A 212 -13.56 -32.28 -1.77
C LEU A 212 -12.15 -31.72 -1.53
N GLY A 213 -11.88 -31.26 -0.31
CA GLY A 213 -10.54 -30.79 0.11
C GLY A 213 -9.45 -31.85 -0.07
N ALA A 214 -9.71 -33.08 0.39
CA ALA A 214 -8.76 -34.19 0.26
C ALA A 214 -8.52 -34.60 -1.20
N ARG A 215 -9.55 -34.45 -2.07
CA ARG A 215 -9.43 -34.71 -3.51
C ARG A 215 -8.56 -33.66 -4.19
N LEU A 216 -8.87 -32.37 -4.01
CA LEU A 216 -8.14 -31.27 -4.65
C LEU A 216 -6.70 -31.15 -4.12
N ALA A 217 -6.47 -31.45 -2.84
CA ALA A 217 -5.12 -31.45 -2.28
C ALA A 217 -4.16 -32.44 -2.99
N LYS A 218 -4.68 -33.53 -3.57
CA LYS A 218 -3.86 -34.50 -4.32
C LYS A 218 -3.35 -33.93 -5.65
N SER A 219 -4.12 -33.07 -6.31
CA SER A 219 -3.74 -32.47 -7.60
C SER A 219 -3.14 -31.07 -7.46
N ALA A 220 -3.32 -30.39 -6.32
CA ALA A 220 -2.96 -28.99 -6.12
C ALA A 220 -1.53 -28.61 -6.52
N ALA A 221 -0.53 -29.44 -6.21
CA ALA A 221 0.86 -29.17 -6.60
C ALA A 221 1.05 -29.20 -8.13
N LYS A 222 0.40 -30.15 -8.82
CA LYS A 222 0.43 -30.26 -10.28
C LYS A 222 -0.37 -29.11 -10.91
N ASP A 223 -1.55 -28.83 -10.38
CA ASP A 223 -2.45 -27.76 -10.84
C ASP A 223 -1.76 -26.40 -10.75
N PHE A 224 -1.10 -26.12 -9.62
CA PHE A 224 -0.31 -24.92 -9.45
C PHE A 224 0.87 -24.86 -10.43
N ALA A 225 1.60 -25.97 -10.63
CA ALA A 225 2.73 -26.00 -11.56
C ALA A 225 2.32 -25.73 -13.02
N THR A 226 1.13 -26.21 -13.43
CA THR A 226 0.54 -25.90 -14.75
C THR A 226 0.23 -24.41 -14.86
N LEU A 227 -0.54 -23.87 -13.92
CA LEU A 227 -0.94 -22.45 -13.93
C LEU A 227 0.24 -21.49 -13.74
N TRP A 228 1.29 -21.91 -13.03
CA TRP A 228 2.49 -21.11 -12.78
C TRP A 228 3.21 -20.70 -14.07
N ARG A 229 3.10 -21.49 -15.14
CA ARG A 229 3.66 -21.11 -16.45
C ARG A 229 2.99 -19.83 -16.96
N TYR A 230 1.67 -19.80 -16.96
CA TYR A 230 0.88 -18.64 -17.36
C TYR A 230 1.06 -17.44 -16.41
N VAL A 231 1.19 -17.69 -15.10
CA VAL A 231 1.49 -16.62 -14.13
C VAL A 231 2.83 -15.96 -14.44
N ARG A 232 3.86 -16.73 -14.85
CA ARG A 232 5.16 -16.17 -15.24
C ARG A 232 5.05 -15.31 -16.50
N ASP A 233 4.35 -15.80 -17.51
CA ASP A 233 4.18 -15.08 -18.78
C ASP A 233 3.40 -13.76 -18.57
N GLU A 234 2.32 -13.79 -17.79
CA GLU A 234 1.58 -12.57 -17.42
C GLU A 234 2.44 -11.61 -16.57
N ALA A 235 3.21 -12.14 -15.63
CA ALA A 235 4.12 -11.35 -14.81
C ALA A 235 5.27 -10.73 -15.63
N ASP A 236 5.67 -11.32 -16.76
CA ASP A 236 6.65 -10.74 -17.69
C ASP A 236 6.04 -9.49 -18.36
N GLY A 237 4.81 -9.61 -18.85
CA GLY A 237 4.05 -8.51 -19.43
C GLY A 237 3.82 -7.37 -18.44
N ALA A 238 3.34 -7.69 -17.24
CA ALA A 238 3.12 -6.72 -16.16
C ALA A 238 4.42 -6.01 -15.74
N ALA A 239 5.53 -6.74 -15.64
CA ALA A 239 6.84 -6.15 -15.32
C ALA A 239 7.30 -5.16 -16.39
N HIS A 240 7.09 -5.48 -17.67
CA HIS A 240 7.42 -4.59 -18.77
C HIS A 240 6.58 -3.31 -18.73
N ALA A 241 5.26 -3.44 -18.57
CA ALA A 241 4.35 -2.31 -18.47
C ALA A 241 4.68 -1.40 -17.27
N ALA A 242 4.90 -1.99 -16.09
CA ALA A 242 5.28 -1.26 -14.89
C ALA A 242 6.62 -0.53 -15.06
N THR A 243 7.61 -1.15 -15.71
CA THR A 243 8.91 -0.51 -16.00
C THR A 243 8.74 0.71 -16.90
N GLN A 244 7.89 0.63 -17.94
CA GLN A 244 7.61 1.77 -18.80
C GLN A 244 6.96 2.93 -18.03
N LEU A 245 6.01 2.62 -17.13
CA LEU A 245 5.35 3.63 -16.29
C LEU A 245 6.34 4.27 -15.30
N LEU A 246 7.23 3.49 -14.69
CA LEU A 246 8.28 3.99 -13.80
C LEU A 246 9.23 4.93 -14.56
N THR A 247 9.67 4.55 -15.76
CA THR A 247 10.51 5.42 -16.62
C THR A 247 9.80 6.71 -16.98
N ALA A 248 8.53 6.64 -17.41
CA ALA A 248 7.75 7.83 -17.75
C ALA A 248 7.56 8.76 -16.53
N ARG A 249 7.32 8.17 -15.35
CA ARG A 249 7.21 8.91 -14.09
C ARG A 249 8.52 9.58 -13.71
N GLY A 250 9.63 8.85 -13.74
CA GLY A 250 10.96 9.40 -13.46
C GLY A 250 11.31 10.54 -14.40
N GLN A 251 11.01 10.41 -15.69
CA GLN A 251 11.22 11.48 -16.67
C GLN A 251 10.38 12.72 -16.37
N LYS A 252 9.11 12.54 -16.00
CA LYS A 252 8.22 13.63 -15.64
C LYS A 252 8.72 14.37 -14.39
N GLU A 253 8.96 13.65 -13.30
CA GLU A 253 9.39 14.27 -12.03
C GLU A 253 10.76 14.96 -12.17
N ALA A 254 11.67 14.40 -12.96
CA ALA A 254 12.95 15.05 -13.27
C ALA A 254 12.80 16.32 -14.10
N ASN A 255 11.86 16.36 -15.05
CA ASN A 255 11.55 17.58 -15.79
C ASN A 255 10.93 18.64 -14.86
N ASP A 256 10.00 18.25 -14.00
CA ASP A 256 9.38 19.14 -13.02
C ASP A 256 10.43 19.72 -12.05
N LEU A 257 11.35 18.89 -11.55
CA LEU A 257 12.48 19.33 -10.71
C LEU A 257 13.39 20.31 -11.46
N ARG A 258 13.71 20.01 -12.73
CA ARG A 258 14.53 20.90 -13.56
C ARG A 258 13.89 22.28 -13.73
N GLU A 259 12.59 22.33 -13.92
CA GLU A 259 11.86 23.61 -14.02
C GLU A 259 11.81 24.36 -12.69
N ILE A 260 11.71 23.67 -11.56
CA ILE A 260 11.82 24.29 -10.22
C ILE A 260 13.22 24.92 -10.05
N LEU A 261 14.29 24.19 -10.36
CA LEU A 261 15.66 24.69 -10.23
C LEU A 261 15.93 25.88 -11.18
N LYS A 262 15.43 25.84 -12.42
CA LYS A 262 15.52 26.99 -13.34
C LYS A 262 14.78 28.22 -12.83
N ARG A 263 13.60 28.06 -12.22
CA ARG A 263 12.85 29.16 -11.61
C ARG A 263 13.61 29.74 -10.43
N GLN A 264 14.12 28.90 -9.53
CA GLN A 264 14.97 29.35 -8.42
C GLN A 264 16.19 30.13 -8.92
N ARG A 265 16.87 29.67 -9.98
CA ARG A 265 17.99 30.40 -10.59
C ARG A 265 17.56 31.77 -11.10
N ALA A 266 16.43 31.85 -11.80
CA ALA A 266 15.88 33.12 -12.29
C ALA A 266 15.50 34.06 -11.15
N ASP A 267 14.95 33.54 -10.05
CA ASP A 267 14.60 34.31 -8.85
C ASP A 267 15.84 34.90 -8.18
N ILE A 268 16.92 34.11 -8.05
CA ILE A 268 18.20 34.59 -7.52
C ILE A 268 18.79 35.69 -8.41
N HIS A 269 18.76 35.52 -9.74
CA HIS A 269 19.21 36.58 -10.65
C HIS A 269 18.40 37.87 -10.50
N ARG A 270 17.07 37.78 -10.39
CA ARG A 270 16.21 38.96 -10.19
C ARG A 270 16.52 39.67 -8.88
N GLU A 271 16.72 38.93 -7.80
CA GLU A 271 17.06 39.51 -6.51
C GLU A 271 18.46 40.15 -6.51
N MET A 272 19.44 39.52 -7.16
CA MET A 272 20.77 40.12 -7.35
C MET A 272 20.73 41.44 -8.14
N THR A 273 19.94 41.51 -9.22
CA THR A 273 19.75 42.76 -9.97
C THR A 273 19.10 43.83 -9.09
N ARG A 274 18.09 43.46 -8.30
CA ARG A 274 17.45 44.38 -7.35
C ARG A 274 18.42 44.91 -6.30
N GLN A 275 19.30 44.05 -5.75
CA GLN A 275 20.31 44.47 -4.78
C GLN A 275 21.36 45.41 -5.40
N LEU A 276 21.73 45.21 -6.67
CA LEU A 276 22.62 46.11 -7.41
C LEU A 276 22.02 47.52 -7.56
N ASP A 277 20.71 47.64 -7.77
CA ASP A 277 20.02 48.94 -7.86
C ASP A 277 19.94 49.66 -6.51
N LEU A 278 19.92 48.91 -5.40
CA LEU A 278 19.85 49.45 -4.04
C LEU A 278 21.22 49.86 -3.49
N PHE A 279 22.30 49.25 -3.97
CA PHE A 279 23.65 49.47 -3.48
C PHE A 279 24.13 50.94 -3.53
N PRO A 280 23.85 51.74 -4.59
CA PRO A 280 24.19 53.16 -4.63
C PRO A 280 23.47 54.02 -3.59
N LEU A 281 22.32 53.58 -3.07
CA LEU A 281 21.51 54.33 -2.08
C LEU A 281 22.06 54.19 -0.65
N LEU A 282 23.04 53.33 -0.42
CA LEU A 282 23.56 52.99 0.91
C LEU A 282 24.95 53.59 1.20
N GLN A 283 25.34 54.66 0.52
CA GLN A 283 26.70 55.24 0.63
C GLN A 283 26.98 55.98 1.95
N ASP A 284 25.98 56.23 2.78
CA ASP A 284 26.12 56.88 4.09
C ASP A 284 26.82 55.95 5.10
N ASP A 285 27.73 56.50 5.92
CA ASP A 285 28.45 55.77 6.97
C ASP A 285 27.50 55.17 8.01
N ALA A 286 26.32 55.77 8.21
CA ALA A 286 25.27 55.22 9.09
C ALA A 286 24.70 53.88 8.59
N LEU A 287 24.87 53.55 7.31
CA LEU A 287 24.33 52.36 6.65
C LEU A 287 25.39 51.28 6.36
N LYS A 288 26.61 51.45 6.90
CA LYS A 288 27.72 50.51 6.71
C LYS A 288 27.39 49.06 7.06
N GLN A 289 26.68 48.81 8.17
CA GLN A 289 26.27 47.45 8.56
C GLN A 289 25.29 46.83 7.54
N GLN A 290 24.38 47.61 6.97
CA GLN A 290 23.45 47.13 5.94
C GLN A 290 24.19 46.80 4.64
N ARG A 291 25.24 47.57 4.30
CA ARG A 291 26.10 47.27 3.15
C ARG A 291 26.87 45.96 3.32
N GLU A 292 27.50 45.77 4.48
CA GLU A 292 28.22 44.52 4.79
C GLU A 292 27.27 43.31 4.74
N GLN A 293 26.04 43.45 5.25
CA GLN A 293 25.02 42.42 5.14
C GLN A 293 24.65 42.11 3.68
N LEU A 294 24.39 43.15 2.86
CA LEU A 294 24.06 42.95 1.44
C LEU A 294 25.22 42.35 0.64
N GLU A 295 26.46 42.73 0.94
CA GLU A 295 27.64 42.12 0.32
C GLU A 295 27.74 40.63 0.67
N SER A 296 27.53 40.26 1.93
CA SER A 296 27.49 38.87 2.38
C SER A 296 26.37 38.08 1.70
N GLU A 297 25.14 38.63 1.67
CA GLU A 297 24.00 38.01 0.99
C GLU A 297 24.29 37.80 -0.51
N ARG A 298 24.92 38.78 -1.15
CA ARG A 298 25.32 38.70 -2.57
C ARG A 298 26.38 37.63 -2.81
N GLU A 299 27.36 37.50 -1.93
CA GLU A 299 28.35 36.42 -2.01
C GLU A 299 27.69 35.04 -1.88
N ASP A 300 26.75 34.88 -0.96
CA ASP A 300 26.02 33.63 -0.78
C ASP A 300 25.09 33.31 -1.96
N MET A 301 24.44 34.32 -2.55
CA MET A 301 23.69 34.17 -3.80
C MET A 301 24.58 33.75 -4.97
N ASN A 302 25.78 34.31 -5.12
CA ASN A 302 26.75 33.88 -6.14
C ASN A 302 27.17 32.42 -5.94
N LYS A 303 27.46 32.00 -4.71
CA LYS A 303 27.76 30.60 -4.38
C LYS A 303 26.58 29.68 -4.71
N ARG A 304 25.34 30.13 -4.44
CA ARG A 304 24.13 29.37 -4.79
C ARG A 304 23.94 29.27 -6.31
N LEU A 305 24.18 30.33 -7.07
CA LEU A 305 24.11 30.29 -8.54
C LEU A 305 25.11 29.29 -9.14
N GLY A 306 26.35 29.26 -8.65
CA GLY A 306 27.33 28.26 -9.10
C GLY A 306 26.83 26.83 -8.88
N ARG A 307 26.28 26.55 -7.69
CA ARG A 307 25.73 25.21 -7.37
C ARG A 307 24.49 24.87 -8.20
N ILE A 308 23.56 25.80 -8.36
CA ILE A 308 22.28 25.51 -9.05
C ILE A 308 22.49 25.18 -10.53
N GLU A 309 23.55 25.71 -11.16
CA GLU A 309 23.89 25.34 -12.55
C GLU A 309 24.27 23.86 -12.68
N GLU A 310 25.03 23.32 -11.73
CA GLU A 310 25.38 21.90 -11.66
C GLU A 310 24.16 21.04 -11.26
N GLU A 311 23.37 21.49 -10.29
CA GLU A 311 22.17 20.79 -9.81
C GLU A 311 21.11 20.62 -10.92
N ILE A 312 20.94 21.62 -11.81
CA ILE A 312 19.99 21.56 -12.95
C ILE A 312 20.26 20.36 -13.88
N GLN A 313 21.50 19.87 -13.92
CA GLN A 313 21.86 18.67 -14.68
C GLN A 313 21.84 17.43 -13.78
N THR A 314 22.56 17.49 -12.67
CA THR A 314 22.86 16.32 -11.84
C THR A 314 21.66 15.82 -11.03
N GLU A 315 20.87 16.70 -10.42
CA GLU A 315 19.76 16.27 -9.56
C GLU A 315 18.62 15.61 -10.36
N PRO A 316 18.17 16.16 -11.52
CA PRO A 316 17.19 15.48 -12.36
C PRO A 316 17.66 14.09 -12.82
N GLU A 317 18.93 13.94 -13.21
CA GLU A 317 19.49 12.65 -13.62
C GLU A 317 19.50 11.64 -12.46
N GLN A 318 19.92 12.08 -11.26
CA GLN A 318 19.87 11.26 -10.06
C GLN A 318 18.43 10.84 -9.74
N LEU A 319 17.47 11.75 -9.82
CA LEU A 319 16.06 11.44 -9.59
C LEU A 319 15.51 10.41 -10.57
N GLN A 320 15.85 10.51 -11.87
CA GLN A 320 15.48 9.47 -12.85
C GLN A 320 16.08 8.12 -12.49
N SER A 321 17.33 8.09 -12.04
CA SER A 321 18.03 6.85 -11.72
C SER A 321 17.35 6.06 -10.57
N LEU A 322 16.63 6.75 -9.67
CA LEU A 322 15.88 6.09 -8.59
C LEU A 322 14.75 5.19 -9.10
N TYR A 323 14.24 5.47 -10.31
CA TYR A 323 13.16 4.70 -10.93
C TYR A 323 13.67 3.49 -11.74
N ASN A 324 14.99 3.32 -11.86
CA ASN A 324 15.56 2.20 -12.61
C ASN A 324 15.33 0.87 -11.90
N VAL A 325 14.65 -0.06 -12.56
CA VAL A 325 14.44 -1.42 -12.05
C VAL A 325 15.77 -2.19 -12.08
N SER A 326 16.29 -2.49 -10.89
CA SER A 326 17.54 -3.22 -10.68
C SER A 326 17.31 -4.73 -10.48
N LEU A 327 16.19 -5.10 -9.87
CA LEU A 327 15.86 -6.50 -9.61
C LEU A 327 14.36 -6.73 -9.81
N ARG A 328 14.04 -7.85 -10.46
CA ARG A 328 12.69 -8.39 -10.55
C ARG A 328 12.60 -9.65 -9.72
N ARG A 329 11.57 -9.75 -8.88
CA ARG A 329 11.29 -10.94 -8.07
C ARG A 329 9.84 -11.38 -8.29
N LEU A 330 9.66 -12.64 -8.62
CA LEU A 330 8.34 -13.28 -8.73
C LEU A 330 8.27 -14.41 -7.71
N VAL A 331 7.28 -14.38 -6.82
CA VAL A 331 7.14 -15.33 -5.71
C VAL A 331 5.77 -16.03 -5.79
N PRO A 332 5.70 -17.37 -5.66
CA PRO A 332 4.42 -18.07 -5.59
C PRO A 332 3.67 -17.69 -4.30
N VAL A 333 2.40 -17.33 -4.43
CA VAL A 333 1.55 -16.94 -3.30
C VAL A 333 0.66 -18.10 -2.89
N GLY A 334 -0.23 -18.54 -3.78
CA GLY A 334 -1.14 -19.64 -3.51
C GLY A 334 -2.06 -19.99 -4.67
N LEU A 335 -2.93 -20.96 -4.43
CA LEU A 335 -3.92 -21.52 -5.34
C LEU A 335 -5.30 -21.46 -4.68
N VAL A 336 -6.29 -20.95 -5.40
CA VAL A 336 -7.68 -20.93 -4.95
C VAL A 336 -8.54 -21.74 -5.92
N TYR A 337 -9.30 -22.68 -5.39
CA TYR A 337 -10.37 -23.35 -6.14
C TYR A 337 -11.68 -22.64 -5.86
N LEU A 338 -12.22 -21.96 -6.87
CA LEU A 338 -13.60 -21.47 -6.86
C LEU A 338 -14.52 -22.63 -7.23
N TRP A 339 -15.39 -23.00 -6.29
CA TRP A 339 -16.26 -24.17 -6.45
C TRP A 339 -17.74 -23.79 -6.39
N PRO A 340 -18.50 -23.92 -7.50
CA PRO A 340 -19.91 -23.59 -7.54
C PRO A 340 -20.72 -24.38 -6.50
N THR A 341 -21.58 -23.70 -5.75
CA THR A 341 -22.50 -24.33 -4.80
C THR A 341 -23.54 -25.19 -5.51
N THR A 342 -23.80 -24.95 -6.79
CA THR A 342 -24.62 -25.83 -7.66
C THR A 342 -23.98 -27.19 -7.91
N SER A 343 -22.68 -27.34 -7.62
CA SER A 343 -21.92 -28.58 -7.76
C SER A 343 -21.63 -29.26 -6.42
N PHE A 344 -22.28 -28.82 -5.35
CA PHE A 344 -22.20 -29.42 -4.02
C PHE A 344 -23.07 -30.68 -3.88
#